data_AF-A0AAP3AI68-F1
#
_entry.id   AF-A0AAP3AI68-F1
#
_cell.length_a   1.000
_cell.length_b   1.000
_cell.length_c   1.000
_cell.angle_alpha   90.00
_cell.angle_beta   90.00
_cell.angle_gamma   90.00
#
_symmetry.space_group_name_H-M   'P 1'
#
loop_
_entity.id
_entity.type
_entity.pdbx_description
1 polymer ?
#
loop_
_entity_poly.entity_id
_entity_poly.type
_entity_poly.pdbx_seq_one_letter_code
_entity_poly.pdbx_strand_id
1 'polypeptide(L)'
;MTRLPGLRRPRFLDPWRRPLAPRLPWHVVLAASIAGALTIATLSLGEDLASAPLLVGAFGSSCVLVFLVPHGPHSHPANVLVGHVVSAACGIAVVSVLPLAWYSLAAGMGLAMAVMAGLRVIHAPAGATALTVMLSNADWHYLVTPVLAGALVLTACALLYRRLMWRVIGPPG
;
A
#
# COMPACT_ATOMS: atom_id res chain seq x y z
N MET A 1 -35.69 -18.96 -28.09
CA MET A 1 -35.44 -17.78 -27.23
C MET A 1 -34.77 -16.70 -28.07
N THR A 2 -35.58 -15.78 -28.58
CA THR A 2 -35.24 -14.67 -29.46
C THR A 2 -34.45 -13.59 -28.71
N ARG A 3 -33.29 -13.18 -29.23
CA ARG A 3 -32.53 -12.05 -28.68
C ARG A 3 -33.34 -10.77 -28.92
N LEU A 4 -33.76 -10.10 -27.85
CA LEU A 4 -34.34 -8.75 -27.93
C LEU A 4 -33.29 -7.79 -28.53
N PRO A 5 -33.56 -7.14 -29.67
CA PRO A 5 -32.66 -6.16 -30.26
C PRO A 5 -32.71 -4.87 -29.41
N GLY A 6 -31.56 -4.40 -28.92
CA GLY A 6 -31.42 -3.01 -28.45
C GLY A 6 -30.84 -2.79 -27.05
N LEU A 7 -30.70 -3.82 -26.20
CA LEU A 7 -30.04 -3.65 -24.90
C LEU A 7 -28.52 -3.72 -25.06
N ARG A 8 -27.87 -2.55 -25.22
CA ARG A 8 -26.41 -2.44 -25.02
C ARG A 8 -26.12 -2.93 -23.61
N ARG A 9 -25.36 -4.02 -23.47
CA ARG A 9 -24.90 -4.50 -22.15
C ARG A 9 -24.26 -3.31 -21.41
N PRO A 10 -24.67 -3.00 -20.17
CA PRO A 10 -24.07 -1.91 -19.44
C PRO A 10 -22.56 -2.15 -19.30
N ARG A 11 -21.75 -1.11 -19.54
CA ARG A 11 -20.27 -1.15 -19.61
C ARG A 11 -19.60 -1.82 -18.40
N PHE A 12 -20.28 -1.96 -17.25
CA PHE A 12 -19.76 -2.64 -16.07
C PHE A 12 -19.71 -4.17 -16.22
N LEU A 13 -20.45 -4.77 -17.16
CA LEU A 13 -20.51 -6.22 -17.35
C LEU A 13 -19.31 -6.79 -18.13
N ASP A 14 -18.47 -5.94 -18.72
CA ASP A 14 -17.28 -6.35 -19.47
C ASP A 14 -16.00 -5.72 -18.86
N PRO A 15 -15.63 -6.01 -17.59
CA PRO A 15 -14.46 -5.43 -16.94
C PRO A 15 -13.15 -5.77 -17.67
N TRP A 16 -13.12 -6.92 -18.34
CA TRP A 16 -12.01 -7.40 -19.16
C TRP A 16 -11.77 -6.60 -20.44
N ARG A 17 -12.68 -5.70 -20.82
CA ARG A 17 -12.50 -4.78 -21.96
C ARG A 17 -11.78 -3.49 -21.58
N ARG A 18 -11.51 -3.25 -20.29
CA ARG A 18 -10.71 -2.09 -19.89
C ARG A 18 -9.28 -2.27 -20.39
N PRO A 19 -8.68 -1.24 -21.04
CA PRO A 19 -7.29 -1.33 -21.45
C PRO A 19 -6.41 -1.57 -20.22
N LEU A 20 -5.38 -2.41 -20.40
CA LEU A 20 -4.34 -2.61 -19.40
C LEU A 20 -3.59 -1.31 -19.13
N ALA A 21 -2.86 -1.27 -18.00
CA ALA A 21 -1.98 -0.16 -17.70
C ALA A 21 -1.03 0.11 -18.89
N PRO A 22 -0.78 1.38 -19.23
CA PRO A 22 0.13 1.73 -20.31
C PRO A 22 1.53 1.17 -20.05
N ARG A 23 2.26 0.84 -21.12
CA ARG A 23 3.63 0.36 -21.01
C ARG A 23 4.54 1.48 -20.50
N LEU A 24 5.28 1.19 -19.43
CA LEU A 24 6.34 2.07 -18.96
C LEU A 24 7.60 1.89 -19.82
N PRO A 25 8.38 2.96 -20.08
CA PRO A 25 9.66 2.82 -20.76
C PRO A 25 10.63 1.99 -19.89
N TRP A 26 11.47 1.17 -20.54
CA TRP A 26 12.31 0.18 -19.85
C TRP A 26 13.23 0.78 -18.78
N HIS A 27 13.75 1.99 -19.02
CA HIS A 27 14.63 2.67 -18.06
C HIS A 27 13.87 3.12 -16.80
N VAL A 28 12.57 3.48 -16.91
CA VAL A 28 11.72 3.76 -15.74
C VAL A 28 11.44 2.47 -14.98
N VAL A 29 11.18 1.36 -15.69
CA VAL A 29 10.99 0.04 -15.06
C VAL A 29 12.23 -0.37 -14.28
N LEU A 30 13.42 -0.27 -14.88
CA LEU A 30 14.68 -0.59 -14.19
C LEU A 30 14.92 0.34 -12.99
N ALA A 31 14.76 1.65 -13.17
CA ALA A 31 14.95 2.61 -12.08
C ALA A 31 13.98 2.35 -10.90
N ALA A 32 12.70 2.06 -11.19
CA ALA A 32 11.70 1.73 -10.19
C ALA A 32 12.01 0.41 -9.47
N SER A 33 12.42 -0.62 -10.22
CA SER A 33 12.81 -1.92 -9.65
C SER A 33 14.04 -1.81 -8.74
N ILE A 34 15.05 -1.05 -9.15
CA ILE A 34 16.25 -0.79 -8.32
C ILE A 34 15.85 0.01 -7.07
N ALA A 35 15.02 1.05 -7.21
CA ALA A 35 14.54 1.83 -6.06
C ALA A 35 13.75 0.97 -5.06
N GLY A 36 12.88 0.09 -5.56
CA GLY A 36 12.15 -0.88 -4.73
C GLY A 36 13.09 -1.83 -4.00
N ALA A 37 14.05 -2.44 -4.71
CA ALA A 37 15.04 -3.34 -4.13
C ALA A 37 15.90 -2.66 -3.06
N LEU A 38 16.39 -1.45 -3.35
CA LEU A 38 17.17 -0.65 -2.39
C LEU A 38 16.34 -0.26 -1.17
N THR A 39 15.05 0.04 -1.34
CA THR A 39 14.17 0.37 -0.21
C THR A 39 13.98 -0.82 0.71
N ILE A 40 13.72 -2.01 0.15
CA ILE A 40 13.59 -3.25 0.95
C ILE A 40 14.92 -3.61 1.61
N ALA A 41 16.05 -3.48 0.90
CA ALA A 41 17.37 -3.69 1.47
C ALA A 41 17.67 -2.71 2.62
N THR A 42 17.31 -1.43 2.47
CA THR A 42 17.50 -0.41 3.51
C THR A 42 16.67 -0.73 4.75
N LEU A 43 15.41 -1.14 4.56
CA LEU A 43 14.55 -1.56 5.67
C LEU A 43 15.14 -2.78 6.39
N SER A 44 15.48 -3.83 5.63
CA SER A 44 16.04 -5.08 6.19
C SER A 44 17.38 -4.87 6.90
N LEU A 45 18.31 -4.11 6.33
CA LEU A 45 19.58 -3.79 6.99
C LEU A 45 19.37 -2.92 8.23
N GLY A 46 18.37 -2.04 8.19
CA GLY A 46 17.98 -1.25 9.35
C GLY A 46 17.46 -2.13 10.49
N GLU A 47 16.75 -3.22 10.19
CA GLU A 47 16.32 -4.19 11.21
C GLU A 47 17.51 -4.82 11.92
N ASP A 48 18.48 -5.31 11.13
CA ASP A 48 19.69 -5.95 11.65
C ASP A 48 20.48 -4.99 12.54
N LEU A 49 20.66 -3.74 12.09
CA LEU A 49 21.46 -2.75 12.82
C LEU A 49 20.76 -2.20 14.06
N ALA A 50 19.44 -1.99 14.00
CA ALA A 50 18.66 -1.49 15.14
C ALA A 50 18.24 -2.61 16.12
N SER A 51 18.42 -3.88 15.74
CA SER A 51 17.87 -5.03 16.46
C SER A 51 16.37 -4.89 16.74
N ALA A 52 15.64 -4.29 15.79
CA ALA A 52 14.22 -3.98 15.90
C ALA A 52 13.55 -4.10 14.52
N PRO A 53 12.33 -4.65 14.42
CA PRO A 53 11.66 -4.81 13.14
C PRO A 53 11.31 -3.45 12.53
N LEU A 54 11.44 -3.35 11.21
CA LEU A 54 11.17 -2.20 10.36
C LEU A 54 10.42 -2.59 9.07
N LEU A 55 10.38 -3.87 8.70
CA LEU A 55 9.80 -4.37 7.48
C LEU A 55 8.45 -5.04 7.76
N VAL A 56 7.40 -4.51 7.13
CA VAL A 56 6.08 -5.15 7.07
C VAL A 56 5.89 -5.68 5.66
N GLY A 57 5.36 -6.90 5.49
CA GLY A 57 5.16 -7.50 4.16
C GLY A 57 4.39 -6.61 3.18
N ALA A 58 3.47 -5.78 3.69
CA ALA A 58 2.74 -4.77 2.92
C ALA A 58 3.64 -3.73 2.23
N PHE A 59 4.83 -3.42 2.76
CA PHE A 59 5.74 -2.44 2.16
C PHE A 59 6.26 -2.87 0.79
N GLY A 60 6.32 -4.18 0.52
CA GLY A 60 6.65 -4.68 -0.82
C GLY A 60 5.65 -4.23 -1.90
N SER A 61 4.34 -4.33 -1.61
CA SER A 61 3.30 -3.85 -2.54
C SER A 61 3.20 -2.31 -2.55
N SER A 62 3.58 -1.64 -1.45
CA SER A 62 3.76 -0.18 -1.45
C SER A 62 4.87 0.25 -2.40
N CYS A 63 6.02 -0.44 -2.41
CA CYS A 63 7.12 -0.20 -3.37
C CYS A 63 6.61 -0.27 -4.82
N VAL A 64 5.81 -1.28 -5.16
CA VAL A 64 5.21 -1.41 -6.50
C VAL A 64 4.42 -0.15 -6.86
N LEU A 65 3.52 0.32 -5.99
CA LEU A 65 2.71 1.50 -6.28
C LEU A 65 3.52 2.79 -6.33
N VAL A 66 4.41 3.03 -5.36
CA VAL A 66 5.08 4.33 -5.23
C VAL A 66 6.19 4.53 -6.26
N PHE A 67 6.80 3.45 -6.76
CA PHE A 67 7.88 3.54 -7.76
C PHE A 67 7.38 3.34 -9.20
N LEU A 68 6.41 2.45 -9.46
CA LEU A 68 5.90 2.23 -10.82
C LEU A 68 4.71 3.14 -11.16
N VAL A 69 3.99 3.64 -10.15
CA VAL A 69 2.84 4.55 -10.34
C VAL A 69 2.98 5.77 -9.41
N PRO A 70 4.08 6.54 -9.49
CA PRO A 70 4.37 7.62 -8.54
C PRO A 70 3.35 8.76 -8.59
N HIS A 71 2.61 8.95 -9.70
CA HIS A 71 1.55 9.95 -9.81
C HIS A 71 0.16 9.39 -9.50
N GLY A 72 0.08 8.12 -9.10
CA GLY A 72 -1.19 7.51 -8.72
C GLY A 72 -1.81 8.22 -7.51
N PRO A 73 -3.14 8.38 -7.47
CA PRO A 73 -3.82 9.04 -6.35
C PRO A 73 -3.58 8.34 -5.02
N HIS A 74 -3.24 7.05 -5.03
CA HIS A 74 -2.94 6.23 -3.86
C HIS A 74 -1.44 6.15 -3.51
N SER A 75 -0.57 6.75 -4.33
CA SER A 75 0.89 6.76 -4.13
C SER A 75 1.39 8.06 -3.50
N HIS A 76 0.48 8.96 -3.10
CA HIS A 76 0.85 10.18 -2.41
C HIS A 76 1.57 9.85 -1.08
N PRO A 77 2.67 10.53 -0.73
CA PRO A 77 3.46 10.23 0.47
C PRO A 77 2.63 10.16 1.76
N ALA A 78 1.67 11.07 1.91
CA ALA A 78 0.76 11.07 3.07
C ALA A 78 -0.13 9.81 3.10
N ASN A 79 -0.55 9.29 1.95
CA ASN A 79 -1.37 8.08 1.87
C ASN A 79 -0.56 6.86 2.29
N VAL A 80 0.71 6.77 1.88
CA VAL A 80 1.63 5.70 2.30
C VAL A 80 1.77 5.71 3.82
N LEU A 81 2.24 6.83 4.38
CA LEU A 81 2.53 6.94 5.80
C LEU A 81 1.27 6.78 6.67
N VAL A 82 0.26 7.62 6.44
CA VAL A 82 -0.95 7.63 7.26
C VAL A 82 -1.74 6.35 7.03
N GLY A 83 -1.83 5.87 5.79
CA GLY A 83 -2.56 4.64 5.46
C GLY A 83 -2.04 3.42 6.23
N HIS A 84 -0.72 3.21 6.27
CA HIS A 84 -0.13 2.11 7.05
C HIS A 84 -0.38 2.26 8.55
N VAL A 85 -0.18 3.46 9.11
CA VAL A 85 -0.37 3.72 10.55
C VAL A 85 -1.83 3.50 10.97
N VAL A 86 -2.80 4.08 10.24
CA VAL A 86 -4.22 3.92 10.60
C VAL A 86 -4.70 2.49 10.39
N SER A 87 -4.18 1.79 9.38
CA SER A 87 -4.54 0.39 9.14
C SER A 87 -4.01 -0.53 10.25
N ALA A 88 -2.76 -0.32 10.70
CA ALA A 88 -2.21 -1.02 11.86
C ALA A 88 -3.01 -0.73 13.14
N ALA A 89 -3.30 0.55 13.42
CA ALA A 89 -4.08 0.94 14.59
C ALA A 89 -5.48 0.29 14.59
N CYS A 90 -6.16 0.26 13.44
CA CYS A 90 -7.45 -0.42 13.32
C CYS A 90 -7.34 -1.92 13.56
N GLY A 91 -6.33 -2.59 12.98
CA GLY A 91 -6.10 -4.01 13.17
C GLY A 91 -5.84 -4.36 14.64
N ILE A 92 -4.91 -3.66 15.29
CA ILE A 92 -4.57 -3.85 16.71
C ILE A 92 -5.80 -3.59 17.60
N ALA A 93 -6.55 -2.51 17.34
CA ALA A 93 -7.75 -2.19 18.10
C ALA A 93 -8.78 -3.33 18.05
N VAL A 94 -8.97 -3.96 16.88
CA VAL A 94 -9.95 -5.05 16.73
C VAL A 94 -9.50 -6.32 17.46
N VAL A 95 -8.24 -6.74 17.34
CA VAL A 95 -7.74 -7.94 18.07
C VAL A 95 -7.59 -7.71 19.58
N SER A 96 -7.57 -6.45 20.01
CA SER A 96 -7.59 -6.11 21.44
C SER A 96 -8.95 -6.36 22.10
N VAL A 97 -10.04 -6.41 21.32
CA VAL A 97 -11.42 -6.56 21.85
C VAL A 97 -12.12 -7.83 21.37
N LEU A 98 -11.70 -8.40 20.24
CA LEU A 98 -12.24 -9.64 19.68
C LEU A 98 -11.15 -10.71 19.59
N PRO A 99 -11.48 -11.99 19.80
CA PRO A 99 -10.53 -13.07 19.56
C PRO A 99 -10.18 -13.14 18.07
N LEU A 100 -8.98 -13.66 17.77
CA LEU A 100 -8.54 -13.87 16.40
C LEU A 100 -9.40 -14.95 15.72
N ALA A 101 -10.22 -14.52 14.76
CA ALA A 101 -11.17 -15.35 14.03
C ALA A 101 -11.46 -14.72 12.66
N TRP A 102 -12.13 -15.45 11.77
CA TRP A 102 -12.46 -14.95 10.43
C TRP A 102 -13.28 -13.66 10.46
N TYR A 103 -14.17 -13.49 11.45
CA TYR A 103 -15.01 -12.30 11.58
C TYR A 103 -14.25 -11.09 12.12
N SER A 104 -13.25 -11.28 12.99
CA SER A 104 -12.41 -10.18 13.45
C SER A 104 -11.48 -9.72 12.33
N LEU A 105 -10.91 -10.64 11.53
CA LEU A 105 -10.14 -10.30 10.32
C LEU A 105 -10.96 -9.49 9.31
N ALA A 106 -12.20 -9.91 9.06
CA ALA A 106 -13.13 -9.17 8.21
C ALA A 106 -13.43 -7.77 8.79
N ALA A 107 -13.70 -7.67 10.09
CA ALA A 107 -13.98 -6.41 10.77
C ALA A 107 -12.77 -5.45 10.75
N GLY A 108 -11.56 -5.95 11.03
CA GLY A 108 -10.34 -5.15 11.03
C GLY A 108 -10.00 -4.60 9.65
N MET A 109 -10.10 -5.43 8.60
CA MET A 109 -9.92 -4.98 7.22
C MET A 109 -10.98 -3.94 6.82
N GLY A 110 -12.26 -4.21 7.11
CA GLY A 110 -13.34 -3.28 6.82
C GLY A 110 -13.20 -1.95 7.54
N LEU A 111 -12.81 -1.96 8.82
CA LEU A 111 -12.56 -0.77 9.61
C LEU A 111 -11.38 0.04 9.04
N ALA A 112 -10.26 -0.61 8.73
CA ALA A 112 -9.10 0.05 8.12
C ALA A 112 -9.48 0.73 6.79
N MET A 113 -10.26 0.06 5.94
CA MET A 113 -10.78 0.63 4.69
C MET A 113 -11.66 1.86 4.94
N ALA A 114 -12.61 1.76 5.88
CA ALA A 114 -13.52 2.86 6.22
C ALA A 114 -12.76 4.09 6.77
N VAL A 115 -11.79 3.87 7.66
CA VAL A 115 -10.98 4.95 8.25
C VAL A 115 -10.09 5.60 7.19
N MET A 116 -9.38 4.82 6.36
CA MET A 116 -8.59 5.38 5.26
C MET A 116 -9.43 6.20 4.28
N ALA A 117 -10.63 5.71 3.95
CA ALA A 117 -11.56 6.42 3.08
C ALA A 117 -12.04 7.73 3.73
N GLY A 118 -12.44 7.70 5.00
CA GLY A 118 -12.88 8.88 5.75
C GLY A 118 -11.78 9.95 5.87
N LEU A 119 -10.53 9.54 6.09
CA LEU A 119 -9.37 10.42 6.17
C LEU A 119 -8.81 10.84 4.80
N ARG A 120 -9.34 10.29 3.69
CA ARG A 120 -8.86 10.53 2.31
C ARG A 120 -7.39 10.13 2.08
N VAL A 121 -6.93 9.11 2.80
CA VAL A 121 -5.55 8.58 2.76
C VAL A 121 -5.50 7.14 2.25
N ILE A 122 -6.35 6.82 1.28
CA ILE A 122 -6.42 5.46 0.72
C ILE A 122 -5.06 5.09 0.12
N HIS A 123 -4.45 4.06 0.71
CA HIS A 123 -3.27 3.38 0.20
C HIS A 123 -3.55 1.87 0.22
N ALA A 124 -3.94 1.32 -0.92
CA ALA A 124 -4.40 -0.08 -1.01
C ALA A 124 -3.46 -1.12 -0.35
N PRO A 125 -2.11 -0.99 -0.44
CA PRO A 125 -1.17 -1.87 0.28
C PRO A 125 -1.35 -1.88 1.79
N ALA A 126 -1.76 -0.76 2.40
CA ALA A 126 -1.93 -0.66 3.84
C ALA A 126 -3.05 -1.55 4.41
N GLY A 127 -4.02 -1.98 3.59
CA GLY A 127 -4.99 -3.00 4.00
C GLY A 127 -4.31 -4.30 4.44
N ALA A 128 -3.21 -4.69 3.78
CA ALA A 128 -2.42 -5.84 4.21
C ALA A 128 -1.73 -5.61 5.57
N THR A 129 -1.37 -4.36 5.92
CA THR A 129 -0.84 -4.04 7.25
C THR A 129 -1.84 -4.31 8.35
N ALA A 130 -3.13 -3.99 8.16
CA ALA A 130 -4.18 -4.33 9.12
C ALA A 130 -4.24 -5.85 9.35
N LEU A 131 -4.19 -6.65 8.28
CA LEU A 131 -4.18 -8.11 8.42
C LEU A 131 -2.88 -8.63 9.05
N THR A 132 -1.73 -8.05 8.73
CA THR A 132 -0.44 -8.46 9.30
C THR A 132 -0.43 -8.29 10.82
N VAL A 133 -0.86 -7.14 11.35
CA VAL A 133 -0.87 -6.92 12.80
C VAL A 133 -1.85 -7.87 13.52
N MET A 134 -2.97 -8.19 12.89
CA MET A 134 -3.96 -9.09 13.47
C MET A 134 -3.47 -10.54 13.47
N LEU A 135 -2.93 -11.01 12.35
CA LEU A 135 -2.43 -12.39 12.20
C LEU A 135 -1.20 -12.67 13.07
N SER A 136 -0.43 -11.63 13.38
CA SER A 136 0.70 -11.72 14.32
C SER A 136 0.29 -11.46 15.79
N ASN A 137 -0.99 -11.19 16.04
CA ASN A 137 -1.52 -10.81 17.35
C ASN A 137 -0.68 -9.69 18.01
N ALA A 138 -0.34 -8.68 17.22
CA ALA A 138 0.59 -7.63 17.58
C ALA A 138 0.00 -6.66 18.63
N ASP A 139 0.88 -6.11 19.47
CA ASP A 139 0.54 -5.08 20.43
C ASP A 139 0.66 -3.66 19.85
N TRP A 140 0.39 -2.65 20.68
CA TRP A 140 0.50 -1.25 20.30
C TRP A 140 1.94 -0.79 20.01
N HIS A 141 2.96 -1.52 20.47
CA HIS A 141 4.36 -1.19 20.14
C HIS A 141 4.65 -1.47 18.66
N TYR A 142 3.99 -2.47 18.06
CA TYR A 142 4.07 -2.78 16.64
C TYR A 142 3.71 -1.57 15.74
N LEU A 143 2.85 -0.68 16.24
CA LEU A 143 2.47 0.56 15.56
C LEU A 143 3.68 1.49 15.37
N VAL A 144 4.56 1.58 16.37
CA VAL A 144 5.77 2.40 16.33
C VAL A 144 6.84 1.71 15.49
N THR A 145 7.12 0.45 15.82
CA THR A 145 8.10 -0.42 15.16
C THR A 145 7.50 -1.81 15.00
N PRO A 146 7.27 -2.29 13.76
CA PRO A 146 7.82 -1.80 12.50
C PRO A 146 7.03 -0.70 11.77
N VAL A 147 5.75 -0.47 12.08
CA VAL A 147 4.85 0.20 11.13
C VAL A 147 5.24 1.64 10.85
N LEU A 148 5.28 2.50 11.86
CA LEU A 148 5.59 3.92 11.68
C LEU A 148 7.03 4.13 11.21
N ALA A 149 8.00 3.50 11.88
CA ALA A 149 9.42 3.63 11.54
C ALA A 149 9.70 3.16 10.11
N GLY A 150 9.20 1.99 9.72
CA GLY A 150 9.35 1.46 8.38
C GLY A 150 8.62 2.29 7.32
N ALA A 151 7.40 2.75 7.60
CA ALA A 151 6.66 3.62 6.68
C ALA A 151 7.35 4.97 6.47
N LEU A 152 8.03 5.52 7.48
CA LEU A 152 8.85 6.73 7.35
C LEU A 152 10.03 6.51 6.39
N VAL A 153 10.76 5.41 6.56
CA VAL A 153 11.88 5.04 5.66
C VAL A 153 11.39 4.83 4.22
N LEU A 154 10.34 4.03 4.04
CA LEU A 154 9.70 3.81 2.74
C LEU A 154 9.28 5.14 2.07
N THR A 155 8.62 6.01 2.83
CA THR A 155 8.14 7.31 2.32
C THR A 155 9.31 8.22 1.97
N ALA A 156 10.39 8.23 2.77
CA ALA A 156 11.61 8.97 2.47
C ALA A 156 12.28 8.47 1.17
N CYS A 157 12.39 7.16 0.97
CA CYS A 157 12.89 6.57 -0.27
C CYS A 157 12.00 6.94 -1.47
N ALA A 158 10.68 6.93 -1.33
CA ALA A 158 9.74 7.33 -2.37
C ALA A 158 9.90 8.82 -2.76
N LEU A 159 10.08 9.71 -1.77
CA LEU A 159 10.34 11.13 -2.00
C LEU A 159 11.69 11.36 -2.70
N LEU A 160 12.73 10.63 -2.28
CA LEU A 160 14.05 10.68 -2.93
C LEU A 160 13.96 10.23 -4.39
N TYR A 161 13.30 9.10 -4.66
CA TYR A 161 13.07 8.60 -6.01
C TYR A 161 12.34 9.64 -6.88
N ARG A 162 11.25 10.23 -6.37
CA ARG A 162 10.51 11.28 -7.08
C ARG A 162 11.39 12.48 -7.42
N ARG A 163 12.26 12.89 -6.48
CA ARG A 163 13.19 14.00 -6.70
C ARG A 163 14.22 13.67 -7.78
N LEU A 164 14.81 12.48 -7.76
CA LEU A 164 15.82 12.04 -8.73
C LEU A 164 15.22 11.85 -10.13
N MET A 165 13.99 11.32 -10.20
CA MET A 165 13.31 11.00 -11.45
C MET A 165 12.42 12.14 -11.97
N TRP A 166 12.44 13.31 -11.33
CA TRP A 166 11.60 14.45 -11.70
C TRP A 166 11.71 14.83 -13.19
N ARG A 167 12.93 14.80 -13.75
CA ARG A 167 13.18 15.14 -15.16
C ARG A 167 12.72 14.06 -16.15
N VAL A 168 12.54 12.83 -15.70
CA VAL A 168 12.15 11.68 -16.53
C VAL A 168 10.63 11.45 -16.49
N ILE A 169 10.05 11.53 -15.29
CA ILE A 169 8.64 11.21 -15.05
C ILE A 169 7.76 12.48 -15.14
N GLY A 170 8.32 13.66 -14.88
CA GLY A 170 7.61 14.94 -15.00
C GLY A 170 6.55 15.17 -13.91
N PRO A 171 5.85 16.32 -13.95
CA PRO A 171 4.67 16.55 -13.11
C PRO A 171 3.49 15.66 -13.54
N PRO A 172 2.50 15.40 -12.66
CA PRO A 172 1.25 14.80 -13.09
C PRO A 172 0.59 15.67 -14.17
N GLY A 173 0.28 15.07 -15.33
CA GLY A 173 -0.42 15.72 -16.44
C GLY A 173 -1.93 15.83 -16.22
#